data_AF-A0A2E3MQ29-F1
#
_entry.id   AF-A0A2E3MQ29-F1
#
_cell.length_a   1.000
_cell.length_b   1.000
_cell.length_c   1.000
_cell.angle_alpha   90.00
_cell.angle_beta   90.00
_cell.angle_gamma   90.00
#
_symmetry.space_group_name_H-M   'P 1'
#
loop_
_entity.id
_entity.type
_entity.pdbx_description
1 polymer ?
#
loop_
_entity_poly.entity_id
_entity_poly.type
_entity_poly.pdbx_seq_one_letter_code
_entity_poly.pdbx_strand_id
1 'polypeptide(L)'
;MGKQLFDQYTLLHFSCGVIAYFWGVTIWYWMIAHVIFEILENTTFGMKFINETLTFWPGGKPERDSFINIIGDNLGAMVGWYCAKALERLGEERKWY
;
A
#
# COMPACT_ATOMS: atom_id res chain seq x y z
N MET A 1 -5.50 10.01 -9.11
CA MET A 1 -4.22 9.59 -9.71
C MET A 1 -3.13 10.45 -9.14
N GLY A 2 -2.13 9.79 -8.56
CA GLY A 2 -1.05 10.45 -7.85
C GLY A 2 0.04 10.95 -8.81
N LYS A 3 0.40 12.22 -8.62
CA LYS A 3 1.46 12.90 -9.40
C LYS A 3 2.68 13.20 -8.54
N GLN A 4 2.53 13.05 -7.24
CA GLN A 4 3.52 13.35 -6.23
C GLN A 4 4.17 12.06 -5.76
N LEU A 5 5.38 12.18 -5.21
CA LEU A 5 6.01 11.05 -4.53
C LEU A 5 5.15 10.56 -3.35
N PHE A 6 4.52 11.47 -2.61
CA PHE A 6 3.60 11.10 -1.54
C PHE A 6 2.31 11.91 -1.67
N ASP A 7 1.17 11.23 -1.52
CA ASP A 7 -0.16 11.84 -1.47
C ASP A 7 -1.04 11.14 -0.43
N GLN A 8 -2.35 11.46 -0.41
CA GLN A 8 -3.27 10.82 0.55
C GLN A 8 -3.41 9.30 0.34
N TYR A 9 -3.16 8.76 -0.84
CA TYR A 9 -3.22 7.32 -1.11
C TYR A 9 -1.95 6.62 -0.64
N THR A 10 -0.79 7.29 -0.63
CA THR A 10 0.41 6.74 0.04
C THR A 10 0.13 6.38 1.51
N LEU A 11 -0.70 7.17 2.22
CA LEU A 11 -1.14 6.81 3.57
C LEU A 11 -1.98 5.52 3.60
N LEU A 12 -2.83 5.31 2.59
CA LEU A 12 -3.58 4.06 2.44
C LEU A 12 -2.64 2.87 2.22
N HIS A 13 -1.63 3.01 1.37
CA HIS A 13 -0.61 1.97 1.15
C HIS A 13 0.18 1.68 2.43
N PHE A 14 0.56 2.72 3.18
CA PHE A 14 1.16 2.58 4.51
C PHE A 14 0.25 1.78 5.46
N SER A 15 -1.04 2.12 5.55
CA SER A 15 -1.99 1.39 6.38
C SER A 15 -2.14 -0.07 5.97
N CYS A 16 -2.17 -0.37 4.67
CA CYS A 16 -2.17 -1.75 4.18
C CYS A 16 -0.90 -2.50 4.59
N GLY A 17 0.26 -1.84 4.59
CA GLY A 17 1.51 -2.41 5.09
C GLY A 17 1.46 -2.77 6.57
N VAL A 18 0.87 -1.90 7.39
CA VAL A 18 0.64 -2.17 8.82
C VAL A 18 -0.27 -3.41 8.99
N ILE A 19 -1.37 -3.49 8.25
CA ILE A 19 -2.30 -4.62 8.32
C ILE A 19 -1.60 -5.92 7.88
N ALA A 20 -0.85 -5.88 6.78
CA ALA A 20 -0.13 -7.04 6.25
C ALA A 20 0.83 -7.63 7.28
N TYR A 21 1.53 -6.79 8.05
CA TYR A 21 2.39 -7.23 9.15
C TYR A 21 1.61 -8.04 10.19
N PHE A 22 0.53 -7.46 10.74
CA PHE A 22 -0.24 -8.11 11.80
C PHE A 22 -1.07 -9.31 11.31
N TRP A 23 -1.32 -9.41 10.00
CA TRP A 23 -1.87 -10.61 9.38
C TRP A 23 -0.82 -11.71 9.09
N GLY A 24 0.44 -11.50 9.50
CA GLY A 24 1.51 -12.48 9.37
C GLY A 24 2.09 -12.60 7.97
N VAL A 25 1.81 -11.64 7.08
CA VAL A 25 2.41 -11.63 5.73
C VAL A 25 3.88 -11.22 5.85
N THR A 26 4.78 -12.07 5.36
CA THR A 26 6.22 -11.75 5.39
C THR A 26 6.53 -10.60 4.44
N ILE A 27 7.59 -9.86 4.74
CA ILE A 27 7.99 -8.68 3.95
C ILE A 27 8.19 -8.98 2.47
N TRP A 28 8.73 -10.15 2.10
CA TRP A 28 8.96 -10.51 0.70
C TRP A 28 7.66 -10.77 -0.05
N TYR A 29 6.72 -11.50 0.56
CA TYR A 29 5.41 -11.71 -0.04
C TYR A 29 4.63 -10.40 -0.13
N TRP A 30 4.72 -9.55 0.89
CA TRP A 30 4.06 -8.24 0.89
C TRP A 30 4.61 -7.33 -0.22
N MET A 31 5.94 -7.22 -0.35
CA MET A 31 6.59 -6.42 -1.40
C MET A 31 6.20 -6.90 -2.79
N ILE A 32 6.27 -8.21 -3.05
CA ILE A 32 5.92 -8.77 -4.37
C ILE A 32 4.43 -8.55 -4.67
N ALA A 33 3.56 -8.82 -3.71
CA ALA A 33 2.12 -8.62 -3.88
C ALA A 33 1.78 -7.15 -4.14
N HIS A 34 2.41 -6.22 -3.43
CA HIS A 34 2.18 -4.79 -3.58
C HIS A 34 2.66 -4.26 -4.92
N VAL A 35 3.86 -4.68 -5.38
CA VAL A 35 4.35 -4.31 -6.71
C VAL A 35 3.44 -4.86 -7.82
N ILE A 36 2.96 -6.10 -7.68
CA ILE A 36 2.01 -6.69 -8.64
C ILE A 36 0.69 -5.90 -8.63
N PHE A 37 0.18 -5.55 -7.46
CA PHE A 37 -1.02 -4.71 -7.33
C PHE A 37 -0.86 -3.40 -8.11
N GLU A 38 0.22 -2.64 -7.84
CA GLU A 38 0.53 -1.36 -8.51
C GLU A 38 0.62 -1.49 -10.04
N ILE A 39 1.21 -2.59 -10.53
CA ILE A 39 1.27 -2.85 -11.97
C ILE A 39 -0.14 -3.08 -12.53
N LEU A 40 -0.95 -3.90 -11.85
CA LEU A 40 -2.28 -4.29 -12.32
C LEU A 40 -3.26 -3.13 -12.29
N GLU A 41 -3.32 -2.36 -11.20
CA GLU A 41 -4.23 -1.22 -11.06
C GLU A 41 -3.95 -0.10 -12.07
N ASN A 42 -2.70 0.02 -12.53
CA ASN A 42 -2.30 0.96 -13.56
C ASN A 42 -2.46 0.43 -15.00
N THR A 43 -3.09 -0.73 -15.21
CA THR A 43 -3.52 -1.19 -16.55
C THR A 43 -4.89 -0.64 -16.91
N THR A 44 -5.22 -0.57 -18.20
CA THR A 44 -6.58 -0.20 -18.65
C THR A 44 -7.65 -1.10 -18.05
N PHE A 45 -7.36 -2.40 -17.92
CA PHE A 45 -8.27 -3.36 -17.29
C PHE A 45 -8.43 -3.09 -15.79
N GLY A 46 -7.33 -2.89 -15.06
CA GLY A 46 -7.35 -2.61 -13.63
C GLY A 46 -8.08 -1.31 -13.29
N MET A 47 -7.81 -0.23 -14.02
CA MET A 47 -8.53 1.04 -13.87
C MET A 47 -10.03 0.87 -14.09
N LYS A 48 -10.44 0.13 -15.13
CA LYS A 48 -11.84 -0.18 -15.40
C LYS A 48 -12.46 -0.98 -14.25
N PHE A 49 -11.77 -2.01 -13.77
CA PHE A 49 -12.23 -2.83 -12.65
C PHE A 49 -12.43 -2.00 -11.38
N ILE A 50 -11.48 -1.14 -11.02
CA ILE A 50 -11.59 -0.25 -9.86
C ILE A 50 -12.80 0.68 -10.01
N ASN A 51 -12.94 1.35 -11.14
CA ASN A 51 -14.01 2.33 -11.35
C ASN A 51 -15.41 1.71 -11.44
N GLU A 52 -15.55 0.51 -12.02
CA GLU A 52 -16.85 -0.10 -12.29
C GLU A 52 -17.26 -1.15 -11.26
N THR A 53 -16.31 -1.84 -10.63
CA THR A 53 -16.58 -2.96 -9.71
C THR A 53 -16.33 -2.59 -8.25
N LEU A 54 -15.24 -1.88 -7.96
CA LEU A 54 -14.89 -1.47 -6.59
C LEU A 54 -15.52 -0.10 -6.26
N THR A 55 -16.84 -0.03 -6.23
CA THR A 55 -17.58 1.22 -6.00
C THR A 55 -17.34 1.86 -4.62
N PHE A 56 -16.76 1.10 -3.68
CA PHE A 56 -16.32 1.59 -2.37
C PHE A 56 -14.86 2.06 -2.36
N TRP A 57 -14.11 1.92 -3.45
CA TRP A 57 -12.71 2.31 -3.52
C TRP A 57 -12.59 3.84 -3.46
N PRO A 58 -11.82 4.40 -2.51
CA PRO A 58 -11.75 5.83 -2.33
C PRO A 58 -11.14 6.50 -3.58
N GLY A 59 -11.85 7.49 -4.13
CA GLY A 59 -11.36 8.36 -5.20
C GLY A 59 -11.29 7.78 -6.62
N GLY A 60 -11.54 6.48 -6.78
CA GLY A 60 -11.47 5.81 -8.09
C GLY A 60 -10.09 5.89 -8.76
N LYS A 61 -10.05 5.55 -10.06
CA LYS A 61 -8.84 5.49 -10.88
C LYS A 61 -9.08 6.00 -12.31
N PRO A 62 -9.34 7.31 -12.51
CA PRO A 62 -9.67 7.86 -13.83
C PRO A 62 -8.49 7.88 -14.80
N GLU A 63 -7.27 7.84 -14.29
CA GLU A 63 -6.02 7.88 -15.05
C GLU A 63 -4.93 7.09 -14.26
N ARG A 64 -3.85 6.65 -14.94
CA ARG A 64 -2.73 5.84 -14.39
C ARG A 64 -1.72 6.64 -13.58
N ASP A 65 -1.34 6.20 -12.40
CA ASP A 65 -0.36 6.90 -11.58
C ASP A 65 0.97 7.18 -12.30
N SER A 66 1.53 8.34 -11.95
CA SER A 66 2.86 8.71 -12.40
C SER A 66 3.89 7.72 -11.83
N PHE A 67 4.98 7.49 -12.57
CA PHE A 67 6.02 6.58 -12.11
C PHE A 67 6.59 6.94 -10.73
N ILE A 68 6.66 8.24 -10.41
CA ILE A 68 7.13 8.70 -9.10
C ILE A 68 6.14 8.36 -7.97
N ASN A 69 4.84 8.38 -8.25
CA ASN A 69 3.81 8.01 -7.29
C ASN A 69 3.82 6.49 -7.05
N ILE A 70 3.95 5.67 -8.09
CA ILE A 70 4.11 4.21 -7.95
C ILE A 70 5.30 3.86 -7.04
N ILE A 71 6.42 4.57 -7.19
CA ILE A 71 7.57 4.41 -6.26
C ILE A 71 7.15 4.79 -4.84
N GLY A 72 6.51 5.94 -4.70
CA GLY A 72 5.96 6.45 -3.44
C GLY A 72 5.06 5.48 -2.70
N ASP A 73 4.13 4.86 -3.41
CA ASP A 73 3.13 3.96 -2.84
C ASP A 73 3.75 2.63 -2.42
N ASN A 74 4.70 2.10 -3.20
CA ASN A 74 5.53 0.98 -2.76
C ASN A 74 6.37 1.33 -1.52
N LEU A 75 6.97 2.52 -1.47
CA LEU A 75 7.69 2.98 -0.26
C LEU A 75 6.75 3.09 0.93
N GLY A 76 5.57 3.70 0.76
CA GLY A 76 4.54 3.81 1.79
C GLY A 76 4.17 2.45 2.36
N ALA A 77 3.88 1.48 1.49
CA ALA A 77 3.54 0.12 1.88
C ALA A 77 4.65 -0.60 2.65
N MET A 78 5.91 -0.44 2.24
CA MET A 78 7.04 -1.06 2.95
C MET A 78 7.29 -0.39 4.30
N VAL A 79 7.25 0.95 4.33
CA VAL A 79 7.42 1.72 5.57
C VAL A 79 6.32 1.40 6.57
N GLY A 80 5.07 1.20 6.13
CA GLY A 80 3.98 0.73 6.99
C GLY A 80 4.27 -0.61 7.65
N TRP A 81 4.71 -1.60 6.86
CA TRP A 81 5.08 -2.93 7.37
C TRP A 81 6.22 -2.85 8.40
N TYR A 82 7.29 -2.10 8.10
CA TYR A 82 8.42 -1.93 9.02
C TYR A 82 8.04 -1.13 10.27
N CYS A 83 7.15 -0.15 10.15
CA CYS A 83 6.66 0.63 11.29
C CYS A 83 5.90 -0.26 12.26
N ALA A 84 5.01 -1.12 11.75
CA ALA A 84 4.28 -2.10 12.56
C ALA A 84 5.23 -3.06 13.29
N LYS A 85 6.22 -3.61 12.57
CA LYS A 85 7.27 -4.46 13.15
C LYS A 85 8.07 -3.76 14.26
N ALA A 86 8.48 -2.52 14.02
CA ALA A 86 9.26 -1.76 15.00
C ALA A 86 8.44 -1.47 16.26
N LEU A 87 7.15 -1.15 16.09
CA LEU A 87 6.24 -0.88 17.20
C LEU A 87 5.94 -2.14 18.01
N GLU A 88 5.74 -3.29 17.35
CA GLU A 88 5.56 -4.58 18.03
C GLU A 88 6.79 -4.92 18.89
N ARG A 89 7.98 -4.86 18.30
CA ARG A 89 9.24 -5.09 19.02
C ARG A 89 9.40 -4.15 20.23
N LEU A 90 9.07 -2.86 20.06
CA LEU A 90 9.10 -1.91 21.16
C LEU A 90 8.10 -2.28 22.26
N GLY A 91 6.90 -2.75 21.89
CA GLY A 91 5.88 -3.24 22.81
C GLY A 91 6.35 -4.42 23.64
N GLU A 92 7.03 -5.39 23.01
CA GLU A 92 7.65 -6.54 23.68
C GLU A 92 8.76 -6.11 24.66
N GLU A 93 9.69 -5.25 24.20
CA GLU A 93 10.79 -4.74 25.02
C GLU A 93 10.28 -3.94 26.23
N ARG A 94 9.14 -3.26 26.08
CA ARG A 94 8.50 -2.42 27.12
C ARG A 94 7.41 -3.15 27.91
N LYS A 95 7.08 -4.40 27.58
CA LYS A 95 6.03 -5.21 28.21
C LYS A 95 4.64 -4.53 28.19
N TRP A 96 4.26 -3.97 27.04
CA TRP A 96 2.89 -3.44 26.85
C TRP A 96 1.83 -4.55 26.77
N TYR A 97 2.26 -5.75 26.38
CA TYR A 97 1.50 -6.99 26.35
C TYR A 97 2.45 -8.16 26.59
#